data_AF-A0A6A4I3W0-F1
#
_entry.id   AF-A0A6A4I3W0-F1
#
_cell.length_a   1.000
_cell.length_b   1.000
_cell.length_c   1.000
_cell.angle_alpha   90.00
_cell.angle_beta   90.00
_cell.angle_gamma   90.00
#
_symmetry.space_group_name_H-M   'P 1'
#
loop_
_entity.id
_entity.type
_entity.pdbx_description
1 polymer ?
#
loop_
_entity_poly.entity_id
_entity_poly.type
_entity_poly.pdbx_seq_one_letter_code
_entity_poly.pdbx_strand_id
1 'polypeptide(L)'
;YFVRDHKGPDGKLFVDRGNKIRLAFSIHTDFFNPKRITHRGLHASVGVVSCANLALDSSIRYLPEYLYTYLIPGPHEPDYDQLDHYLRPTLEKFVEAWRPGMRV
;
A
#
# COMPACT_ATOMS: atom_id res chain seq x y z
N TYR A 1 -9.01 8.77 9.45
CA TYR A 1 -10.05 9.83 9.47
C TYR A 1 -10.17 10.56 8.13
N PHE A 2 -9.08 10.77 7.36
CA PHE A 2 -9.08 11.38 6.01
C PHE A 2 -10.16 10.88 5.02
N VAL A 3 -10.44 9.58 5.00
CA VAL A 3 -11.33 8.96 3.99
C VAL A 3 -12.81 9.38 4.16
N ARG A 4 -13.22 9.87 5.34
CA ARG A 4 -14.64 10.21 5.60
C ARG A 4 -15.12 11.46 4.86
N ASP A 5 -14.23 12.44 4.68
CA ASP A 5 -14.56 13.74 4.08
C ASP A 5 -13.97 13.91 2.67
N HIS A 6 -13.21 12.92 2.20
CA HIS A 6 -12.53 12.99 0.92
C HIS A 6 -13.52 12.85 -0.25
N LYS A 7 -13.52 13.82 -1.16
CA LYS A 7 -14.38 13.82 -2.35
C LYS A 7 -13.72 13.13 -3.53
N GLY A 8 -14.49 12.34 -4.27
CA GLY A 8 -14.08 11.75 -5.53
C GLY A 8 -14.11 12.74 -6.71
N PRO A 9 -13.70 12.32 -7.92
CA PRO A 9 -13.71 13.15 -9.12
C PRO A 9 -15.10 13.68 -9.52
N ASP A 10 -16.17 13.05 -9.02
CA ASP A 10 -17.57 13.43 -9.24
C ASP A 10 -18.09 14.45 -8.19
N GLY A 11 -17.24 14.91 -7.27
CA GLY A 11 -17.57 15.86 -6.22
C GLY A 11 -18.37 15.26 -5.05
N LYS A 12 -18.71 13.97 -5.09
CA LYS A 12 -19.35 13.23 -3.99
C LYS A 12 -18.31 12.66 -3.05
N LEU A 13 -18.71 12.20 -1.86
CA LEU A 13 -17.79 11.50 -0.96
C LEU A 13 -17.23 10.25 -1.66
N PHE A 14 -15.91 10.04 -1.57
CA PHE A 14 -15.27 8.88 -2.20
C PHE A 14 -15.80 7.56 -1.65
N VAL A 15 -16.24 7.55 -0.39
CA VAL A 15 -16.89 6.41 0.25
C VAL A 15 -18.34 6.20 -0.16
N ASP A 16 -18.97 7.17 -0.85
CA ASP A 16 -20.30 7.00 -1.43
C ASP A 16 -20.19 6.11 -2.67
N ARG A 17 -20.54 4.83 -2.47
CA ARG A 17 -20.25 3.77 -3.44
C ARG A 17 -21.29 3.74 -4.58
N GLY A 18 -22.50 4.25 -4.40
CA GLY A 18 -23.57 4.12 -5.39
C GLY A 18 -23.63 2.69 -5.97
N ASN A 19 -23.45 2.56 -7.29
CA ASN A 19 -23.35 1.28 -8.02
C ASN A 19 -21.91 0.89 -8.42
N LYS A 20 -20.88 1.52 -7.86
CA LYS A 20 -19.47 1.30 -8.17
C LYS A 20 -18.71 0.87 -6.93
N ILE A 21 -17.65 0.10 -7.11
CA ILE A 21 -16.71 -0.14 -6.01
C ILE A 21 -15.68 0.98 -5.96
N ARG A 22 -15.59 1.61 -4.79
CA ARG A 22 -14.56 2.57 -4.41
C ARG A 22 -13.76 1.98 -3.24
N LEU A 23 -12.51 1.62 -3.47
CA LEU A 23 -11.61 1.09 -2.44
C LEU A 23 -10.54 2.13 -2.10
N ALA A 24 -10.21 2.22 -0.82
CA ALA A 24 -9.08 2.99 -0.33
C ALA A 24 -8.14 2.04 0.40
N PHE A 25 -6.84 2.21 0.22
CA PHE A 25 -5.81 1.42 0.88
C PHE A 25 -4.84 2.33 1.64
N SER A 26 -4.35 1.87 2.80
CA SER A 26 -3.15 2.44 3.43
C SER A 26 -1.95 1.62 2.97
N ILE A 27 -0.96 2.29 2.37
CA ILE A 27 0.28 1.67 1.91
C ILE A 27 1.36 1.98 2.93
N HIS A 28 2.08 0.96 3.39
CA HIS A 28 3.24 1.11 4.27
C HIS A 28 4.43 0.43 3.61
N THR A 29 5.58 1.10 3.69
CA THR A 29 6.85 0.56 3.21
C THR A 29 7.85 0.64 4.35
N ASP A 30 8.54 -0.47 4.62
CA ASP A 30 9.58 -0.54 5.64
C ASP A 30 10.74 -1.42 5.17
N PHE A 31 11.92 -1.18 5.72
CA PHE A 31 13.15 -1.88 5.41
C PHE A 31 13.80 -2.38 6.69
N PHE A 32 14.22 -3.65 6.67
CA PHE A 32 14.84 -4.26 7.83
C PHE A 32 15.96 -5.20 7.42
N ASN A 33 16.88 -5.44 8.35
CA ASN A 33 17.92 -6.43 8.14
C ASN A 33 17.32 -7.84 8.35
N PRO A 34 17.24 -8.69 7.30
CA PRO A 34 16.72 -10.05 7.46
C PRO A 34 17.70 -10.95 8.22
N LYS A 35 18.96 -10.52 8.39
CA LYS A 35 19.99 -11.23 9.16
C LYS A 35 19.98 -10.72 10.59
N ARG A 36 20.23 -11.63 11.54
CA ARG A 36 20.35 -11.30 12.97
C ARG A 36 21.35 -10.16 13.17
N ILE A 37 20.93 -9.10 13.89
CA ILE A 37 21.78 -7.95 14.22
C ILE A 37 23.00 -8.47 14.98
N THR A 38 24.15 -8.46 14.33
CA THR A 38 25.44 -8.66 14.97
C THR A 38 26.24 -7.40 14.68
N HIS A 39 26.87 -6.81 15.69
CA HIS A 39 27.67 -5.59 15.58
C HIS A 39 28.79 -5.63 14.51
N ARG A 40 29.03 -6.79 13.88
CA ARG A 40 30.06 -7.04 12.86
C ARG A 40 29.55 -7.81 11.62
N GLY A 41 28.23 -8.01 11.48
CA GLY A 41 27.65 -8.77 10.37
C GLY A 41 27.52 -7.95 9.08
N LEU A 42 27.47 -8.63 7.93
CA LEU A 42 27.14 -7.98 6.65
C LEU A 42 25.78 -7.28 6.76
N HIS A 43 25.76 -5.96 6.55
CA HIS A 43 24.52 -5.22 6.35
C HIS A 43 23.82 -5.75 5.10
N ALA A 44 22.62 -6.29 5.30
CA ALA A 44 21.67 -6.60 4.24
C ALA A 44 20.36 -5.93 4.63
N SER A 45 19.61 -5.45 3.66
CA SER A 45 18.27 -4.91 3.85
C SER A 45 17.32 -5.56 2.86
N VAL A 46 16.11 -5.84 3.31
CA VAL A 46 14.98 -6.30 2.51
C VAL A 46 13.82 -5.39 2.85
N GLY A 47 13.08 -4.96 1.82
CA GLY A 47 11.90 -4.15 2.02
C GLY A 47 10.62 -4.97 2.04
N VAL A 48 9.62 -4.44 2.72
CA VAL A 48 8.25 -4.93 2.67
C VAL A 48 7.34 -3.78 2.29
N VAL A 49 6.41 -4.04 1.38
CA VAL A 49 5.29 -3.13 1.10
C VAL A 49 4.01 -3.84 1.50
N SER A 50 3.20 -3.20 2.34
CA SER A 50 1.92 -3.72 2.81
C SER A 50 0.79 -2.75 2.52
N CYS A 51 -0.34 -3.28 2.05
CA CYS A 51 -1.54 -2.52 1.69
C CYS A 51 -2.73 -3.01 2.52
N ALA A 52 -3.24 -2.14 3.40
CA ALA A 52 -4.42 -2.41 4.24
C ALA A 52 -5.68 -1.83 3.60
N ASN A 53 -6.70 -2.67 3.34
CA ASN A 53 -7.97 -2.20 2.80
C ASN A 53 -8.77 -1.42 3.85
N LEU A 54 -8.96 -0.12 3.61
CA LEU A 54 -9.65 0.78 4.54
C LEU A 54 -11.17 0.60 4.54
N ALA A 55 -11.72 -0.22 3.62
CA ALA A 55 -13.12 -0.63 3.64
C ALA A 55 -13.43 -1.71 4.68
N LEU A 56 -12.42 -2.45 5.17
CA LEU A 56 -12.58 -3.45 6.23
C LEU A 56 -12.64 -2.80 7.61
N ASP A 57 -13.18 -3.48 8.61
CA ASP A 57 -13.18 -2.96 9.99
C ASP A 57 -11.73 -2.78 10.52
N SER A 58 -11.52 -1.79 11.40
CA SER A 58 -10.20 -1.53 11.99
C SER A 58 -9.65 -2.69 12.81
N SER A 59 -10.52 -3.55 13.35
CA SER A 59 -10.12 -4.75 14.11
C SER A 59 -9.52 -5.85 13.23
N ILE A 60 -9.82 -5.87 11.92
CA ILE A 60 -9.38 -6.96 11.03
C ILE A 60 -8.43 -6.52 9.91
N ARG A 61 -8.43 -5.24 9.52
CA ARG A 61 -7.72 -4.77 8.30
C ARG A 61 -6.20 -4.92 8.31
N TYR A 62 -5.61 -5.20 9.47
CA TYR A 62 -4.17 -5.42 9.67
C TYR A 62 -3.83 -6.88 10.04
N LEU A 63 -4.82 -7.78 10.05
CA LEU A 63 -4.51 -9.20 10.18
C LEU A 63 -3.84 -9.69 8.89
N PRO A 64 -2.87 -10.63 8.99
CA PRO A 64 -2.09 -11.09 7.84
C PRO A 64 -2.93 -11.56 6.64
N GLU A 65 -4.11 -12.14 6.89
CA GLU A 65 -5.01 -12.69 5.86
C GLU A 65 -5.70 -11.60 5.03
N TYR A 66 -5.75 -10.36 5.54
CA TYR A 66 -6.39 -9.21 4.88
C TYR A 66 -5.39 -8.17 4.36
N LEU A 67 -4.09 -8.40 4.57
CA LEU A 67 -3.02 -7.54 4.07
C LEU A 67 -2.51 -8.04 2.73
N TYR A 68 -2.52 -7.17 1.72
CA TYR A 68 -1.77 -7.44 0.50
C TYR A 68 -0.31 -7.01 0.73
N THR A 69 0.64 -7.94 0.57
CA THR A 69 2.05 -7.69 0.89
C THR A 69 2.95 -8.18 -0.24
N TYR A 70 4.00 -7.42 -0.56
CA TYR A 70 5.09 -7.87 -1.42
C TYR A 70 6.45 -7.43 -0.88
N LEU A 71 7.51 -8.09 -1.34
CA LEU A 71 8.88 -7.85 -0.88
C LEU A 71 9.66 -7.04 -1.90
N ILE A 72 10.47 -6.10 -1.42
CA ILE A 72 11.51 -5.43 -2.19
C ILE A 72 12.81 -6.21 -1.95
N PRO A 73 13.44 -6.77 -2.99
CA PRO A 73 14.63 -7.59 -2.83
C PRO A 73 15.80 -6.74 -2.31
N GLY A 74 16.63 -7.38 -1.48
CA GLY A 74 17.90 -6.84 -1.04
C GLY A 74 19.03 -7.00 -2.05
N PRO A 75 20.29 -6.78 -1.65
CA PRO A 75 20.76 -6.64 -0.26
C PRO A 75 20.82 -5.20 0.25
N HIS A 76 20.49 -4.21 -0.58
CA HIS A 76 20.57 -2.80 -0.20
C HIS A 76 19.19 -2.15 -0.25
N GLU A 77 18.99 -1.16 0.61
CA GLU A 77 17.81 -0.31 0.52
C GLU A 77 17.87 0.47 -0.79
N PRO A 78 16.78 0.50 -1.57
CA PRO A 78 16.72 1.34 -2.74
C PRO A 78 16.79 2.81 -2.31
N ASP A 79 17.43 3.63 -3.12
CA ASP A 79 17.27 5.08 -3.00
C ASP A 79 15.84 5.51 -3.40
N TYR A 80 15.57 6.81 -3.35
CA TYR A 80 14.25 7.36 -3.63
C TYR A 80 13.76 7.06 -5.06
N ASP A 81 14.65 7.15 -6.05
CA ASP A 81 14.30 6.91 -7.46
C ASP A 81 14.12 5.40 -7.73
N GLN A 82 14.93 4.57 -7.09
CA GLN A 82 14.81 3.12 -7.15
C GLN A 82 13.52 2.63 -6.47
N LEU A 83 13.13 3.23 -5.35
CA LEU A 83 11.90 2.89 -4.64
C LEU A 83 10.66 3.12 -5.51
N ASP A 84 10.66 4.20 -6.31
CA ASP A 84 9.57 4.49 -7.22
C ASP A 84 9.35 3.35 -8.24
N HIS A 85 10.40 2.69 -8.72
CA HIS A 85 10.26 1.54 -9.63
C HIS A 85 9.48 0.37 -9.01
N TYR A 86 9.51 0.20 -7.69
CA TYR A 86 8.75 -0.82 -6.98
C TYR A 86 7.30 -0.39 -6.70
N LEU A 87 7.11 0.87 -6.29
CA LEU A 87 5.79 1.36 -5.88
C LEU A 87 4.91 1.76 -7.07
N ARG A 88 5.51 2.32 -8.14
CA ARG A 88 4.81 2.88 -9.30
C ARG A 88 3.80 1.92 -9.92
N PRO A 89 4.11 0.64 -10.19
CA PRO A 89 3.13 -0.28 -10.79
C PRO A 89 1.85 -0.42 -9.94
N THR A 90 1.99 -0.43 -8.61
CA THR A 90 0.84 -0.53 -7.69
C THR A 90 0.07 0.79 -7.66
N LEU A 91 0.78 1.92 -7.59
CA LEU A 91 0.16 3.25 -7.57
C LEU A 91 -0.59 3.55 -8.88
N GLU A 92 -0.03 3.19 -10.03
CA GLU A 92 -0.68 3.34 -11.34
C GLU A 92 -1.99 2.57 -11.40
N LYS A 93 -2.05 1.35 -10.86
CA LYS A 93 -3.29 0.57 -10.75
C LYS A 93 -4.33 1.25 -9.87
N PHE A 94 -3.91 1.88 -8.78
CA PHE A 94 -4.83 2.67 -7.94
C PHE A 94 -5.33 3.92 -8.64
N VAL A 95 -4.48 4.62 -9.41
CA VAL A 95 -4.88 5.79 -10.20
C VAL A 95 -5.85 5.39 -11.33
N GLU A 96 -5.59 4.26 -11.99
CA GLU A 96 -6.47 3.67 -13.01
C GLU A 96 -7.85 3.34 -12.43
N ALA A 97 -7.90 2.77 -11.22
CA ALA A 97 -9.16 2.48 -10.53
C ALA A 97 -9.87 3.73 -10.00
N TRP A 98 -9.11 4.77 -9.63
CA TRP A 98 -9.63 5.99 -9.00
C TRP A 98 -10.60 6.75 -9.89
N ARG A 99 -10.23 6.99 -11.17
CA ARG A 99 -11.01 7.85 -12.08
C ARG A 99 -12.36 7.25 -12.48
N PRO A 100 -12.44 6.08 -13.14
CA PRO A 100 -13.71 5.45 -13.52
C PRO A 100 -14.45 4.80 -12.34
N GLY A 101 -13.73 4.39 -11.28
CA GLY A 101 -14.23 3.41 -10.30
C GLY A 101 -14.21 1.99 -10.88
N MET A 102 -14.24 0.97 -10.02
CA MET A 102 -14.33 -0.41 -10.48
C MET A 102 -15.80 -0.83 -10.66
N ARG A 103 -16.09 -1.53 -11.76
CA ARG A 103 -17.36 -2.23 -11.98
C ARG A 103 -17.13 -3.71 -11.70
N VAL A 104 -18.10 -4.34 -11.03
CA VAL A 104 -18.17 -5.80 -10.86
C VAL A 104 -19.07 -6.37 -11.94
#